data_AF-A0A0F9T0R7-F1
#
_entry.id   AF-A0A0F9T0R7-F1
#
_cell.length_a   1.000
_cell.length_b   1.000
_cell.length_c   1.000
_cell.angle_alpha   90.00
_cell.angle_beta   90.00
_cell.angle_gamma   90.00
#
_symmetry.space_group_name_H-M   'P 1'
#
loop_
_entity.id
_entity.type
_entity.pdbx_description
1 polymer ?
#
loop_
_entity_poly.entity_id
_entity_poly.type
_entity_poly.pdbx_seq_one_letter_code
_entity_poly.pdbx_strand_id
1 'polypeptide(L)'
;MGIGQIIKQLFAAYPNSQVTEQTVVVYLKLLQDIPLDELQTIIDQCIAQLKFLPTVAELRNMHHTLTTSLAQPSAAEAWGAVQKQLSSVGNWGVPQFEDSLVGQVVEMIGWQDLCASENTMADRAHFLRMYQQVEQRRQQGKKLLPAARRLAEKSGYKPQLTHIGQLLSDIENN
;
A
#
# COMPACT_ATOMS: atom_id res chain seq x y z
N MET A 1 -24.32 -6.71 -11.50
CA MET A 1 -23.76 -6.02 -12.69
C MET A 1 -22.48 -6.74 -13.08
N GLY A 2 -22.27 -7.08 -14.35
CA GLY A 2 -21.04 -7.78 -14.77
C GLY A 2 -19.93 -6.79 -15.13
N ILE A 3 -18.65 -7.21 -15.05
CA ILE A 3 -17.49 -6.35 -15.37
C ILE A 3 -17.62 -5.67 -16.75
N GLY A 4 -18.13 -6.38 -17.76
CA GLY A 4 -18.35 -5.83 -19.10
C GLY A 4 -19.33 -4.66 -19.14
N GLN A 5 -20.33 -4.63 -18.25
CA GLN A 5 -21.28 -3.52 -18.16
C GLN A 5 -20.63 -2.28 -17.55
N ILE A 6 -19.78 -2.46 -16.53
CA ILE A 6 -19.04 -1.38 -15.87
C ILE A 6 -18.05 -0.74 -16.87
N ILE A 7 -17.31 -1.56 -17.62
CA ILE A 7 -16.40 -1.06 -18.66
C ILE A 7 -17.16 -0.35 -19.80
N LYS A 8 -18.34 -0.83 -20.19
CA LYS A 8 -19.19 -0.12 -21.16
C LYS A 8 -19.67 1.23 -20.63
N GLN A 9 -20.02 1.34 -19.35
CA GLN A 9 -20.37 2.61 -18.71
C GLN A 9 -19.21 3.60 -18.82
N LEU A 10 -17.98 3.16 -18.53
CA LEU A 10 -16.79 3.99 -18.68
C LEU A 10 -16.70 4.58 -20.09
N PHE A 11 -16.78 3.75 -21.13
CA PHE A 11 -16.69 4.24 -22.51
C PHE A 11 -17.88 5.13 -22.92
N ALA A 12 -19.08 4.88 -22.39
CA ALA A 12 -20.24 5.73 -22.62
C ALA A 12 -20.05 7.15 -22.05
N ALA A 13 -19.26 7.32 -20.97
CA ALA A 13 -18.92 8.62 -20.42
C ALA A 13 -17.92 9.42 -21.28
N TYR A 14 -17.23 8.76 -22.22
CA TYR A 14 -16.22 9.36 -23.09
C TYR A 14 -16.54 9.10 -24.59
N PRO A 15 -17.63 9.66 -25.13
CA PRO A 15 -18.16 9.30 -26.46
C PRO A 15 -17.21 9.62 -27.63
N ASN A 16 -16.29 10.57 -27.45
CA ASN A 16 -15.33 10.97 -28.49
C ASN A 16 -14.07 10.09 -28.53
N SER A 17 -13.96 9.09 -27.66
CA SER A 17 -12.81 8.18 -27.61
C SER A 17 -12.93 7.06 -28.66
N GLN A 18 -11.84 6.77 -29.38
CA GLN A 18 -11.81 5.68 -30.35
C GLN A 18 -11.66 4.33 -29.63
N VAL A 19 -12.77 3.77 -29.17
CA VAL A 19 -12.80 2.49 -28.46
C VAL A 19 -13.05 1.36 -29.46
N THR A 20 -12.05 0.51 -29.67
CA THR A 20 -12.20 -0.73 -30.44
C THR A 20 -12.48 -1.91 -29.53
N GLU A 21 -12.92 -3.03 -30.09
CA GLU A 21 -13.11 -4.28 -29.34
C GLU A 21 -11.81 -4.73 -28.64
N GLN A 22 -10.65 -4.56 -29.28
CA GLN A 22 -9.35 -4.87 -28.69
C GLN A 22 -9.08 -4.02 -27.45
N THR A 23 -9.46 -2.72 -27.48
CA THR A 23 -9.36 -1.84 -26.31
C THR A 23 -10.21 -2.39 -25.16
N VAL A 24 -11.46 -2.79 -25.41
CA VAL A 24 -12.34 -3.37 -24.37
C VAL A 24 -11.71 -4.61 -23.75
N VAL A 25 -11.17 -5.52 -24.57
CA VAL A 25 -10.52 -6.76 -24.10
C VAL A 25 -9.32 -6.47 -23.20
N VAL A 26 -8.51 -5.45 -23.51
CA VAL A 26 -7.36 -5.06 -22.68
C VAL A 26 -7.82 -4.58 -21.29
N TYR A 27 -8.85 -3.73 -21.22
CA TYR A 27 -9.38 -3.25 -19.94
C TYR A 27 -9.94 -4.39 -19.10
N LEU A 28 -10.75 -5.28 -19.72
CA LEU A 28 -11.29 -6.46 -19.04
C LEU A 28 -10.16 -7.33 -18.47
N LYS A 29 -9.14 -7.64 -19.28
CA LYS A 29 -8.02 -8.50 -18.87
C LYS A 29 -7.20 -7.93 -17.72
N LEU A 30 -6.99 -6.61 -17.69
CA LEU A 30 -6.10 -5.94 -16.73
C LEU A 30 -6.79 -5.42 -15.46
N LEU A 31 -8.13 -5.49 -15.42
CA LEU A 31 -8.95 -5.06 -14.27
C LEU A 31 -9.78 -6.19 -13.67
N GLN A 32 -9.78 -7.39 -14.25
CA GLN A 32 -10.54 -8.56 -13.75
C GLN A 32 -10.15 -9.01 -12.33
N ASP A 33 -8.98 -8.59 -11.82
CA ASP A 33 -8.55 -8.90 -10.46
C ASP A 33 -9.18 -7.99 -9.40
N ILE A 34 -9.86 -6.91 -9.81
CA ILE A 34 -10.51 -5.96 -8.91
C ILE A 34 -11.96 -6.41 -8.65
N PRO A 35 -12.42 -6.50 -7.38
CA PRO A 35 -13.82 -6.77 -7.05
C PRO A 35 -14.78 -5.83 -7.76
N LEU A 36 -15.97 -6.31 -8.14
CA LEU A 36 -16.89 -5.57 -9.02
C LEU A 36 -17.43 -4.29 -8.39
N ASP A 37 -17.71 -4.32 -7.09
CA ASP A 37 -18.14 -3.18 -6.28
C ASP A 37 -17.05 -2.11 -6.16
N GLU A 38 -15.81 -2.53 -5.93
CA GLU A 38 -14.65 -1.64 -5.93
C GLU A 38 -14.43 -1.04 -7.33
N LEU A 39 -14.48 -1.86 -8.38
CA LEU A 39 -14.30 -1.43 -9.77
C LEU A 39 -15.33 -0.38 -10.20
N GLN A 40 -16.60 -0.57 -9.82
CA GLN A 40 -17.65 0.41 -10.06
C GLN A 40 -17.31 1.75 -9.39
N THR A 41 -16.95 1.71 -8.11
CA THR A 41 -16.59 2.91 -7.32
C THR A 41 -15.42 3.67 -7.95
N ILE A 42 -14.39 2.95 -8.39
CA ILE A 42 -13.22 3.53 -9.06
C ILE A 42 -13.62 4.22 -10.37
N ILE A 43 -14.43 3.56 -11.19
CA ILE A 43 -14.84 4.09 -12.49
C ILE A 43 -15.69 5.33 -12.31
N ASP A 44 -16.65 5.31 -11.38
CA ASP A 44 -17.47 6.47 -11.07
C ASP A 44 -16.61 7.66 -10.60
N GLN A 45 -15.64 7.40 -9.72
CA GLN A 45 -14.71 8.42 -9.24
C GLN A 45 -13.84 8.98 -10.37
N CYS A 46 -13.32 8.13 -11.25
CA CYS A 46 -12.53 8.56 -12.40
C CYS A 46 -13.36 9.39 -13.39
N ILE A 47 -14.59 8.99 -13.68
CA ILE A 47 -15.52 9.75 -14.54
C ILE A 47 -15.77 11.14 -13.94
N ALA A 48 -15.95 11.23 -12.62
CA ALA A 48 -16.18 12.50 -11.94
C ALA A 48 -14.97 13.46 -11.97
N GLN A 49 -13.74 12.94 -12.12
CA GLN A 49 -12.51 13.73 -12.00
C GLN A 49 -11.78 13.97 -13.33
N LEU A 50 -11.84 13.01 -14.25
CA LEU A 50 -10.98 12.97 -15.44
C LEU A 50 -11.74 13.40 -16.68
N LYS A 51 -11.17 14.38 -17.38
CA LYS A 51 -11.73 14.94 -18.62
C LYS A 51 -11.55 14.03 -19.84
N PHE A 52 -10.55 13.16 -19.79
CA PHE A 52 -10.21 12.22 -20.86
C PHE A 52 -10.40 10.80 -20.37
N LEU A 53 -10.59 9.86 -21.32
CA LEU A 53 -10.73 8.44 -21.03
C LEU A 53 -9.53 7.98 -20.19
N PRO A 54 -9.74 7.53 -18.94
CA PRO A 54 -8.65 7.08 -18.08
C PRO A 54 -7.98 5.84 -18.64
N THR A 55 -6.67 5.83 -18.60
CA THR A 55 -5.85 4.64 -18.84
C THR A 55 -6.06 3.59 -17.74
N VAL A 56 -5.73 2.33 -18.06
CA VAL A 56 -5.70 1.25 -17.05
C VAL A 56 -4.81 1.60 -15.86
N ALA A 57 -3.70 2.31 -16.10
CA ALA A 57 -2.79 2.76 -15.05
C ALA A 57 -3.48 3.76 -14.09
N GLU A 58 -4.25 4.71 -14.62
CA GLU A 58 -5.00 5.67 -13.81
C GLU A 58 -6.09 4.99 -12.99
N LEU A 59 -6.84 4.04 -13.57
CA LEU A 59 -7.84 3.25 -12.84
C LEU A 59 -7.22 2.47 -11.68
N ARG A 60 -6.09 1.80 -11.90
CA ARG A 60 -5.39 1.07 -10.82
C ARG A 60 -4.79 1.99 -9.77
N ASN A 61 -4.31 3.17 -10.17
CA ASN A 61 -3.84 4.18 -9.21
C ASN A 61 -5.00 4.72 -8.35
N MET A 62 -6.19 4.90 -8.94
CA MET A 62 -7.39 5.29 -8.20
C MET A 62 -7.80 4.21 -7.20
N HIS A 63 -7.86 2.94 -7.64
CA HIS A 63 -8.10 1.79 -6.75
C HIS A 63 -7.18 1.79 -5.54
N HIS A 64 -5.87 1.93 -5.79
CA HIS A 64 -4.86 1.96 -4.75
C HIS A 64 -5.04 3.13 -3.77
N THR A 65 -5.39 4.30 -4.29
CA THR A 65 -5.59 5.51 -3.49
C THR A 65 -6.77 5.33 -2.54
N LEU A 66 -7.88 4.77 -3.03
CA LEU A 66 -9.08 4.53 -2.24
C LEU A 66 -8.92 3.41 -1.21
N THR A 67 -8.17 2.36 -1.55
CA THR A 67 -8.00 1.19 -0.66
C THR A 67 -6.86 1.32 0.35
N THR A 68 -5.89 2.21 0.12
CA THR A 68 -4.70 2.27 0.96
C THR A 68 -4.37 3.65 1.50
N SER A 69 -4.41 4.70 0.68
CA SER A 69 -3.84 6.00 1.08
C SER A 69 -4.67 6.78 2.09
N LEU A 70 -5.96 6.48 2.25
CA LEU A 70 -6.84 7.24 3.17
C LEU A 70 -6.79 6.76 4.63
N ALA A 71 -6.28 5.55 4.88
CA ALA A 71 -6.29 4.94 6.21
C ALA A 71 -4.92 4.87 6.89
N GLN A 72 -3.83 5.17 6.17
CA GLN A 72 -2.48 5.05 6.72
C GLN A 72 -2.05 6.36 7.41
N PRO A 73 -1.46 6.30 8.61
CA PRO A 73 -0.93 7.48 9.27
C PRO A 73 0.20 8.07 8.43
N SER A 74 0.29 9.39 8.43
CA SER A 74 1.46 10.08 7.90
C SER A 74 2.71 9.68 8.69
N ALA A 75 3.88 9.79 8.06
CA ALA A 75 5.14 9.49 8.74
C ALA A 75 5.33 10.31 10.02
N ALA A 76 4.79 11.54 10.07
CA ALA A 76 4.83 12.39 11.25
C ALA A 76 3.92 11.89 12.39
N GLU A 77 2.71 11.45 12.06
CA GLU A 77 1.79 10.84 13.03
C GLU A 77 2.35 9.51 13.57
N ALA A 78 2.92 8.69 12.67
CA ALA A 78 3.64 7.47 13.02
C ALA A 78 4.78 7.74 14.00
N TRP A 79 5.59 8.79 13.77
CA TRP A 79 6.64 9.18 14.71
C TRP A 79 6.08 9.62 16.08
N GLY A 80 4.96 10.35 16.09
CA GLY A 80 4.28 10.71 17.33
C GLY A 80 3.86 9.48 18.15
N ALA A 81 3.37 8.43 17.49
CA ALA A 81 3.05 7.15 18.14
C ALA A 81 4.30 6.47 18.71
N VAL A 82 5.44 6.50 17.99
CA VAL A 82 6.73 6.03 18.49
C VAL A 82 7.14 6.76 19.76
N GLN A 83 7.13 8.09 19.75
CA GLN A 83 7.51 8.89 20.92
C GLN A 83 6.64 8.58 22.14
N LYS A 84 5.33 8.44 21.94
CA LYS A 84 4.39 8.09 23.01
C LYS A 84 4.66 6.70 23.57
N GLN A 85 5.00 5.73 22.71
CA GLN A 85 5.29 4.38 23.14
C GLN A 85 6.62 4.31 23.90
N LEU A 86 7.68 4.90 23.36
CA LEU A 86 9.01 4.90 23.98
C LEU A 86 9.04 5.61 25.34
N SER A 87 8.29 6.70 25.49
CA SER A 87 8.17 7.38 26.80
C SER A 87 7.40 6.56 27.84
N SER A 88 6.52 5.66 27.40
CA SER A 88 5.75 4.76 28.27
C SER A 88 6.55 3.52 28.68
N VAL A 89 7.21 2.85 27.73
CA VAL A 89 7.90 1.58 27.99
C VAL A 89 9.35 1.75 28.46
N GLY A 90 10.02 2.82 28.04
CA GLY A 90 11.42 3.06 28.31
C GLY A 90 12.37 1.99 27.76
N ASN A 91 13.61 1.99 28.25
CA ASN A 91 14.68 1.12 27.72
C ASN A 91 14.53 -0.37 28.09
N TRP A 92 13.76 -0.67 29.15
CA TRP A 92 13.60 -2.02 29.69
C TRP A 92 12.33 -2.71 29.22
N GLY A 93 11.41 -1.97 28.58
CA GLY A 93 10.20 -2.52 27.99
C GLY A 93 10.35 -2.83 26.50
N VAL A 94 9.43 -3.63 25.97
CA VAL A 94 9.32 -3.88 24.53
C VAL A 94 8.15 -3.03 24.00
N PRO A 95 8.40 -2.06 23.10
CA PRO A 95 7.33 -1.25 22.55
C PRO A 95 6.41 -2.10 21.66
N GLN A 96 5.10 -1.84 21.74
CA GLN A 96 4.09 -2.48 20.90
C GLN A 96 3.37 -1.41 20.09
N PHE A 97 3.13 -1.68 18.82
CA PHE A 97 2.51 -0.75 17.89
C PHE A 97 1.35 -1.43 17.19
N GLU A 98 0.23 -0.72 17.06
CA GLU A 98 -0.92 -1.18 16.29
C GLU A 98 -0.58 -1.27 14.80
N ASP A 99 0.20 -0.30 14.31
CA ASP A 99 0.70 -0.31 12.95
C ASP A 99 1.99 -1.15 12.83
N SER A 100 1.87 -2.28 12.14
CA SER A 100 2.99 -3.16 11.81
C SER A 100 4.13 -2.48 11.06
N LEU A 101 3.87 -1.42 10.28
CA LEU A 101 4.91 -0.65 9.60
C LEU A 101 5.77 0.12 10.60
N VAL A 102 5.11 0.77 11.57
CA VAL A 102 5.80 1.51 12.64
C VAL A 102 6.68 0.57 13.44
N GLY A 103 6.14 -0.57 13.88
CA GLY A 103 6.91 -1.57 14.62
C GLY A 103 8.11 -2.08 13.84
N GLN A 104 7.93 -2.37 12.54
CA GLN A 104 9.02 -2.81 11.68
C GLN A 104 10.14 -1.78 11.56
N VAL A 105 9.79 -0.50 11.37
CA VAL A 105 10.78 0.58 11.24
C VAL A 105 11.52 0.81 12.55
N VAL A 106 10.81 0.78 13.69
CA VAL A 106 11.43 0.89 15.02
C VAL A 106 12.37 -0.28 15.30
N GLU A 107 12.00 -1.50 14.92
CA GLU A 107 12.85 -2.68 15.03
C GLU A 107 14.12 -2.55 14.18
N MET A 108 14.00 -2.05 12.93
CA MET A 108 15.15 -1.81 12.06
C MET A 108 16.09 -0.73 12.59
N ILE A 109 15.59 0.26 13.33
CA ILE A 109 16.40 1.32 13.94
C ILE A 109 17.01 0.86 15.27
N GLY A 110 16.28 0.06 16.05
CA GLY A 110 16.62 -0.29 17.42
C GLY A 110 15.93 0.64 18.41
N TRP A 111 14.93 0.15 19.15
CA TRP A 111 14.19 0.97 20.11
C TRP A 111 15.04 1.38 21.31
N GLN A 112 15.99 0.53 21.72
CA GLN A 112 16.93 0.84 22.81
C GLN A 112 17.85 1.99 22.43
N ASP A 113 18.31 2.01 21.17
CA ASP A 113 19.11 3.12 20.63
C ASP A 113 18.31 4.42 20.60
N LEU A 114 17.03 4.34 20.20
CA LEU A 114 16.10 5.49 20.26
C LEU A 114 15.86 5.97 21.70
N CYS A 115 15.80 5.08 22.68
CA CYS A 115 15.65 5.44 24.09
C CYS A 115 16.93 6.06 24.69
N ALA A 116 18.10 5.63 24.23
CA ALA A 116 19.40 6.11 24.73
C ALA A 116 19.91 7.36 23.99
N SER A 117 19.31 7.71 22.85
CA SER A 117 19.75 8.83 22.00
C SER A 117 19.43 10.19 22.63
N GLU A 118 20.41 11.09 22.55
CA GLU A 118 20.27 12.50 22.94
C GLU A 118 19.88 13.40 21.75
N ASN A 119 19.84 12.85 20.53
CA ASN A 119 19.59 13.61 19.30
C ASN A 119 18.25 13.23 18.64
N THR A 120 17.16 13.57 19.32
CA THR A 120 15.80 13.29 18.86
C THR A 120 15.49 13.86 17.47
N MET A 121 16.13 14.95 17.07
CA MET A 121 15.94 15.52 15.73
C MET A 121 16.52 14.61 14.64
N ALA A 122 17.71 14.06 14.86
CA ALA A 122 18.31 13.10 13.96
C ALA A 122 17.47 11.82 13.91
N ASP A 123 17.07 11.27 15.07
CA ASP A 123 16.26 10.06 15.16
C ASP A 123 14.94 10.20 14.39
N ARG A 124 14.27 11.34 14.57
CA ARG A 124 13.07 11.67 13.80
C ARG A 124 13.34 11.67 12.30
N ALA A 125 14.41 12.31 11.85
CA ALA A 125 14.75 12.37 10.43
C ALA A 125 15.08 10.97 9.86
N HIS A 126 15.78 10.13 10.63
CA HIS A 126 16.07 8.74 10.27
C HIS A 126 14.80 7.90 10.19
N PHE A 127 13.94 7.97 11.20
CA PHE A 127 12.65 7.29 11.21
C PHE A 127 11.78 7.67 10.03
N LEU A 128 11.57 8.97 9.79
CA LEU A 128 10.72 9.42 8.67
C LEU A 128 11.23 8.90 7.33
N ARG A 129 12.55 8.93 7.10
CA ARG A 129 13.17 8.44 5.87
C ARG A 129 12.93 6.94 5.70
N MET A 130 13.20 6.15 6.74
CA MET A 130 13.02 4.69 6.70
C MET A 130 11.55 4.31 6.55
N TYR A 131 10.65 4.95 7.29
CA TYR A 131 9.21 4.76 7.18
C TYR A 131 8.73 5.00 5.75
N GLN A 132 9.09 6.13 5.15
CA GLN A 132 8.71 6.44 3.76
C GLN A 132 9.26 5.41 2.77
N GLN A 133 10.50 4.96 2.95
CA GLN A 133 11.12 3.96 2.08
C GLN A 133 10.42 2.59 2.16
N VAL A 134 10.13 2.13 3.37
CA VAL A 134 9.46 0.84 3.60
C VAL A 134 8.02 0.92 3.10
N GLU A 135 7.33 2.02 3.39
CA GLU A 135 5.97 2.26 2.91
C GLU A 135 5.93 2.28 1.39
N GLN A 136 6.79 3.05 0.74
CA GLN A 136 6.87 3.10 -0.71
C GLN A 136 7.11 1.70 -1.31
N ARG A 137 7.96 0.88 -0.69
CA ARG A 137 8.20 -0.51 -1.13
C ARG A 137 6.96 -1.38 -0.97
N ARG A 138 6.23 -1.28 0.15
CA ARG A 138 4.96 -1.98 0.36
C ARG A 138 3.92 -1.56 -0.69
N GLN A 139 3.82 -0.26 -0.96
CA GLN A 139 2.89 0.27 -1.95
C GLN A 139 3.22 -0.18 -3.38
N GLN A 140 4.50 -0.21 -3.75
CA GLN A 140 4.94 -0.75 -5.04
C GLN A 140 4.51 -2.20 -5.22
N GLY A 141 4.67 -3.05 -4.20
CA GLY A 141 4.23 -4.44 -4.23
C GLY A 141 2.72 -4.60 -4.40
N LYS A 142 1.92 -3.74 -3.76
CA LYS A 142 0.45 -3.71 -3.90
C LYS A 142 0.01 -3.31 -5.32
N LYS A 143 0.74 -2.41 -5.98
CA LYS A 143 0.43 -1.95 -7.35
C LYS A 143 0.75 -2.98 -8.44
N LEU A 144 1.53 -4.02 -8.14
CA LEU A 144 1.85 -5.06 -9.11
C LEU A 144 0.59 -5.84 -9.52
N LEU A 145 0.46 -6.07 -10.83
CA LEU A 145 -0.50 -7.05 -11.35
C LEU A 145 -0.22 -8.44 -10.75
N PRO A 146 -1.23 -9.30 -10.59
CA PRO A 146 -1.04 -10.64 -10.02
C PRO A 146 0.06 -11.45 -10.72
N ALA A 147 0.16 -11.37 -12.06
CA ALA A 147 1.21 -12.05 -12.82
C ALA A 147 2.61 -11.45 -12.58
N ALA A 148 2.71 -10.12 -12.50
CA ALA A 148 3.96 -9.42 -12.22
C ALA A 148 4.45 -9.69 -10.78
N ARG A 149 3.52 -9.76 -9.82
CA ARG A 149 3.82 -10.14 -8.43
C ARG A 149 4.42 -11.54 -8.36
N ARG A 150 3.78 -12.53 -8.99
CA ARG A 150 4.31 -13.90 -9.08
C ARG A 150 5.68 -13.98 -9.73
N LEU A 151 5.94 -13.16 -10.76
CA LEU A 151 7.26 -13.09 -11.40
C LEU A 151 8.31 -12.51 -10.43
N ALA A 152 7.97 -11.43 -9.74
CA ALA A 152 8.86 -10.82 -8.76
C ALA A 152 9.21 -11.83 -7.64
N GLU A 153 8.21 -12.49 -7.07
CA GLU A 153 8.38 -13.50 -6.01
C GLU A 153 9.34 -14.63 -6.44
N LYS A 154 9.20 -15.14 -7.68
CA LYS A 154 10.11 -16.16 -8.23
C LYS A 154 11.56 -15.69 -8.36
N SER A 155 11.78 -14.41 -8.59
CA SER A 155 13.12 -13.80 -8.68
C SER A 155 13.72 -13.45 -7.32
N GLY A 156 13.09 -13.86 -6.21
CA GLY A 156 13.56 -13.56 -4.85
C GLY A 156 13.08 -12.21 -4.30
N TYR A 157 12.16 -11.52 -4.98
CA TYR A 157 11.52 -10.32 -4.43
C TYR A 157 10.53 -10.73 -3.34
N LYS A 158 10.86 -10.41 -2.08
CA LYS A 158 9.91 -10.46 -0.96
C LYS A 158 9.32 -9.05 -0.79
N PRO A 159 8.13 -8.74 -1.34
CA PRO A 159 7.38 -7.58 -0.88
C PRO A 159 7.02 -7.94 0.57
N GLN A 160 7.57 -7.20 1.54
CA GLN A 160 7.39 -7.56 2.95
C GLN A 160 5.90 -7.51 3.32
N LEU A 161 5.28 -8.68 3.23
CA LEU A 161 3.99 -9.10 3.76
C LEU A 161 4.27 -10.36 4.60
N THR A 162 5.31 -10.33 5.42
CA THR A 162 5.38 -11.28 6.53
C THR A 162 4.54 -10.65 7.63
N HIS A 163 3.31 -11.16 7.80
CA HIS A 163 2.63 -11.04 9.08
C HIS A 163 3.64 -11.46 10.16
N ILE A 164 3.96 -10.54 11.08
CA ILE A 164 4.86 -10.83 12.22
C ILE A 164 4.35 -12.04 13.05
N GLY A 165 3.09 -12.44 12.87
CA GLY A 165 2.53 -13.68 13.42
C GLY A 165 3.09 -14.99 12.85
N GLN A 166 3.76 -15.02 11.70
CA GLN A 166 4.31 -16.26 11.11
C GLN A 166 5.76 -16.56 11.52
N LEU A 167 6.51 -15.57 12.01
CA LEU A 167 7.89 -15.78 12.48
C LEU A 167 7.97 -16.37 13.90
N LEU A 168 6.92 -16.19 14.71
CA LEU A 168 6.85 -16.79 16.04
C LEU A 168 6.43 -18.27 16.01
N SER A 169 5.56 -18.66 15.07
CA SER A 169 5.13 -20.07 14.90
C SER A 169 6.24 -21.00 14.39
N ASP A 170 7.23 -20.45 13.70
CA ASP A 170 8.36 -21.21 13.14
C ASP A 170 9.49 -21.42 14.19
N ILE A 171 9.48 -20.66 15.29
CA ILE A 171 10.40 -20.83 16.42
C ILE A 171 9.82 -21.77 17.48
N GLU A 172 8.49 -21.85 17.62
CA GLU A 172 7.83 -22.74 18.60
C GLU A 172 7.66 -24.19 18.13
N ASN A 173 7.90 -24.50 16.85
CA ASN A 173 7.75 -25.85 16.29
C ASN A 173 9.07 -26.53 15.86
N ASN A 174 10.22 -26.08 16.39
CA ASN A 174 11.52 -26.74 16.15
C ASN A 174 12.31 -26.96 17.44
#